data_AF-A0A9X4CHZ5-F1
#
_entry.id   AF-A0A9X4CHZ5-F1
#
_cell.length_a   1.000
_cell.length_b   1.000
_cell.length_c   1.000
_cell.angle_alpha   90.00
_cell.angle_beta   90.00
_cell.angle_gamma   90.00
#
_symmetry.space_group_name_H-M   'P 1'
#
loop_
_entity.id
_entity.type
_entity.pdbx_description
1 polymer ?
#
loop_
_entity_poly.entity_id
_entity_poly.type
_entity_poly.pdbx_seq_one_letter_code
_entity_poly.pdbx_strand_id
1 'polypeptide(L)'
;MTDSLIAPSARARFVVTLPPEPSRIGDQLQRRAGASFTTLTDTKDAFLHLARRARERLVIITPYIDASGAAWAADLFDATDAPSKVLVLRGADQLTVCGAEGERLQRSATNVHDYALAGVLPNGQSYVETFHAKVVLADGAAAYVGSANFLYRSREKNLECGFLMEGDAVAPVAVLVEALLNVF
;
A
#
# COMPACT_ATOMS: atom_id res chain seq x y z
N MET A 1 11.26 1.06 34.93
CA MET A 1 9.90 0.61 34.62
C MET A 1 9.68 0.89 33.16
N THR A 2 9.69 -0.14 32.32
CA THR A 2 9.34 -0.04 30.90
C THR A 2 7.84 0.11 30.81
N ASP A 3 7.36 1.35 30.68
CA ASP A 3 5.96 1.60 30.37
C ASP A 3 5.62 0.84 29.09
N SER A 4 4.61 -0.01 29.20
CA SER A 4 4.06 -0.77 28.09
C SER A 4 3.52 0.25 27.07
N LEU A 5 4.22 0.42 25.96
CA LEU A 5 3.85 1.26 24.81
C LEU A 5 2.68 0.64 24.01
N ILE A 6 1.70 0.04 24.69
CA ILE A 6 0.50 -0.46 24.03
C ILE A 6 -0.40 0.74 23.76
N ALA A 7 -0.52 1.07 22.48
CA ALA A 7 -1.28 2.21 22.00
C ALA A 7 -2.77 2.07 22.40
N PRO A 8 -3.35 3.04 23.14
CA PRO A 8 -4.60 2.85 23.87
C PRO A 8 -5.86 2.69 22.99
N SER A 9 -5.79 3.04 21.69
CA SER A 9 -6.94 2.98 20.76
C SER A 9 -6.64 2.30 19.41
N ALA A 10 -5.67 1.39 19.36
CA ALA A 10 -5.31 0.68 18.13
C ALA A 10 -6.44 -0.28 17.66
N ARG A 11 -6.83 -0.15 16.39
CA ARG A 11 -7.65 -1.15 15.68
C ARG A 11 -6.88 -1.70 14.49
N ALA A 12 -6.86 -3.03 14.35
CA ALA A 12 -6.29 -3.71 13.20
C ALA A 12 -7.29 -4.74 12.68
N ARG A 13 -7.54 -4.73 11.36
CA ARG A 13 -8.33 -5.75 10.66
C ARG A 13 -7.42 -6.50 9.72
N PHE A 14 -7.54 -7.82 9.69
CA PHE A 14 -6.79 -8.64 8.76
C PHE A 14 -7.36 -8.46 7.35
N VAL A 15 -6.48 -8.14 6.41
CA VAL A 15 -6.79 -7.91 5.01
C VAL A 15 -6.22 -9.07 4.21
N VAL A 16 -6.99 -9.58 3.25
CA VAL A 16 -6.58 -10.70 2.41
C VAL A 16 -7.10 -10.53 0.97
N THR A 17 -6.27 -10.85 -0.01
CA THR A 17 -6.73 -11.22 -1.35
C THR A 17 -6.70 -12.73 -1.42
N LEU A 18 -7.82 -13.38 -1.74
CA LEU A 18 -7.85 -14.82 -1.95
C LEU A 18 -7.60 -15.16 -3.43
N PRO A 19 -6.92 -16.27 -3.73
CA PRO A 19 -6.87 -16.78 -5.09
C PRO A 19 -8.28 -17.10 -5.62
N PRO A 20 -8.53 -16.95 -6.94
CA PRO A 20 -9.78 -17.31 -7.58
C PRO A 20 -10.18 -18.75 -7.32
N GLU A 21 -11.48 -19.00 -7.31
CA GLU A 21 -12.00 -20.35 -7.19
C GLU A 21 -11.70 -21.20 -8.45
N PRO A 22 -11.41 -22.50 -8.30
CA PRO A 22 -11.33 -23.24 -7.03
C PRO A 22 -10.06 -22.93 -6.21
N SER A 23 -10.21 -22.64 -4.91
CA SER A 23 -9.13 -22.20 -4.01
C SER A 23 -8.96 -23.11 -2.80
N ARG A 24 -7.87 -23.89 -2.77
CA ARG A 24 -7.57 -24.78 -1.62
C ARG A 24 -7.41 -24.02 -0.31
N ILE A 25 -6.86 -22.80 -0.35
CA ILE A 25 -6.72 -21.97 0.84
C ILE A 25 -8.05 -21.32 1.22
N GLY A 26 -8.87 -20.92 0.24
CA GLY A 26 -10.24 -20.46 0.46
C GLY A 26 -11.09 -21.50 1.18
N ASP A 27 -11.07 -22.75 0.67
CA ASP A 27 -11.73 -23.91 1.29
C ASP A 27 -11.29 -24.12 2.75
N GLN A 28 -9.97 -24.05 3.00
CA GLN A 28 -9.43 -24.25 4.35
C GLN A 28 -9.81 -23.11 5.30
N LEU A 29 -9.77 -21.85 4.82
CA LEU A 29 -10.17 -20.70 5.61
C LEU A 29 -11.65 -20.74 5.95
N GLN A 30 -12.52 -21.09 4.99
CA GLN A 30 -13.95 -21.23 5.24
C GLN A 30 -14.22 -22.32 6.30
N ARG A 31 -13.55 -23.48 6.19
CA ARG A 31 -13.69 -24.57 7.17
C ARG A 31 -13.17 -24.21 8.56
N ARG A 32 -12.07 -23.47 8.65
CA ARG A 32 -11.39 -23.16 9.93
C ARG A 32 -11.96 -21.93 10.63
N ALA A 33 -12.28 -20.89 9.88
CA ALA A 33 -12.74 -19.62 10.44
C ALA A 33 -14.23 -19.64 10.79
N GLY A 34 -15.02 -20.54 10.19
CA GLY A 34 -16.46 -20.61 10.43
C GLY A 34 -17.12 -19.24 10.22
N ALA A 35 -17.88 -18.75 11.21
CA ALA A 35 -18.50 -17.43 11.17
C ALA A 35 -17.48 -16.28 11.05
N SER A 36 -16.26 -16.45 11.58
CA SER A 36 -15.21 -15.44 11.51
C SER A 36 -14.64 -15.22 10.11
N PHE A 37 -14.96 -16.08 9.13
CA PHE A 37 -14.58 -15.85 7.73
C PHE A 37 -15.13 -14.52 7.19
N THR A 38 -16.30 -14.10 7.69
CA THR A 38 -16.92 -12.79 7.35
C THR A 38 -16.17 -11.59 7.91
N THR A 39 -15.20 -11.79 8.81
CA THR A 39 -14.37 -10.71 9.37
C THR A 39 -13.12 -10.43 8.52
N LEU A 40 -12.87 -11.23 7.48
CA LEU A 40 -11.82 -10.97 6.51
C LEU A 40 -12.19 -9.75 5.68
N THR A 41 -11.25 -8.80 5.57
CA THR A 41 -11.41 -7.63 4.72
C THR A 41 -10.73 -7.90 3.38
N ASP A 42 -11.43 -7.71 2.27
CA ASP A 42 -10.82 -7.80 0.94
C ASP A 42 -9.81 -6.66 0.73
N THR A 43 -8.68 -6.93 0.08
CA THR A 43 -7.65 -5.91 -0.20
C THR A 43 -8.20 -4.72 -0.98
N LYS A 44 -9.10 -4.94 -1.96
CA LYS A 44 -9.71 -3.86 -2.74
C LYS A 44 -10.57 -2.97 -1.85
N ASP A 45 -11.36 -3.58 -0.98
CA ASP A 45 -12.22 -2.85 -0.04
C ASP A 45 -11.40 -2.06 0.98
N ALA A 46 -10.31 -2.64 1.49
CA ALA A 46 -9.40 -1.95 2.40
C ALA A 46 -8.76 -0.71 1.74
N PHE A 47 -8.30 -0.84 0.49
CA PHE A 47 -7.64 0.26 -0.22
C PHE A 47 -8.65 1.36 -0.58
N LEU A 48 -9.85 0.99 -1.02
CA LEU A 48 -10.92 1.95 -1.30
C LEU A 48 -11.41 2.67 -0.04
N HIS A 49 -11.49 1.96 1.10
CA HIS A 49 -11.77 2.57 2.40
C HIS A 49 -10.74 3.64 2.76
N LEU A 50 -9.44 3.34 2.60
CA LEU A 50 -8.36 4.29 2.85
C LEU A 50 -8.46 5.51 1.93
N ALA A 51 -8.65 5.30 0.63
CA ALA A 51 -8.79 6.37 -0.34
C ALA A 51 -9.93 7.34 0.01
N ARG A 52 -11.12 6.79 0.30
CA ARG A 52 -12.30 7.59 0.69
C ARG A 52 -12.18 8.26 2.05
N ARG A 53 -11.31 7.76 2.93
CA ARG A 53 -11.09 8.31 4.26
C ARG A 53 -10.09 9.46 4.26
N ALA A 54 -9.09 9.42 3.37
CA ALA A 54 -8.08 10.46 3.30
C ALA A 54 -8.71 11.85 3.06
N ARG A 55 -8.24 12.86 3.78
CA ARG A 55 -8.73 14.25 3.70
C ARG A 55 -7.64 15.25 3.38
N GLU A 56 -6.41 14.97 3.78
CA GLU A 56 -5.25 15.84 3.57
C GLU A 56 -4.31 15.22 2.55
N ARG A 57 -4.01 13.93 2.71
CA ARG A 57 -3.07 13.21 1.85
C ARG A 57 -3.38 11.71 1.74
N LEU A 58 -3.36 11.18 0.53
CA LEU A 58 -3.27 9.74 0.27
C LEU A 58 -1.88 9.41 -0.27
N VAL A 59 -1.14 8.54 0.43
CA VAL A 59 0.17 8.06 0.00
C VAL A 59 0.09 6.59 -0.38
N ILE A 60 0.58 6.25 -1.57
CA ILE A 60 0.75 4.88 -2.05
C ILE A 60 2.24 4.61 -2.21
N ILE A 61 2.77 3.63 -1.48
CA ILE A 61 4.14 3.12 -1.60
C ILE A 61 4.06 1.69 -2.12
N THR A 62 4.62 1.43 -3.30
CA THR A 62 4.61 0.08 -3.87
C THR A 62 5.83 -0.14 -4.77
N PRO A 63 6.54 -1.28 -4.66
CA PRO A 63 7.77 -1.47 -5.43
C PRO A 63 7.48 -1.88 -6.87
N TYR A 64 6.31 -2.46 -7.13
CA TYR A 64 5.94 -2.99 -8.43
C TYR A 64 4.56 -2.54 -8.84
N ILE A 65 4.46 -2.10 -10.09
CA ILE A 65 3.21 -1.70 -10.72
C ILE A 65 3.11 -2.22 -12.15
N ASP A 66 1.91 -2.68 -12.55
CA ASP A 66 1.58 -3.02 -13.93
C ASP A 66 0.42 -2.13 -14.42
N ALA A 67 0.04 -2.22 -15.70
CA ALA A 67 -1.00 -1.35 -16.27
C ALA A 67 -2.34 -1.46 -15.52
N SER A 68 -2.72 -2.66 -15.04
CA SER A 68 -3.95 -2.83 -14.25
C SER A 68 -3.81 -2.23 -12.85
N GLY A 69 -2.63 -2.32 -12.25
CA GLY A 69 -2.30 -1.65 -11.00
C GLY A 69 -2.24 -0.14 -11.13
N ALA A 70 -1.76 0.38 -12.26
CA ALA A 70 -1.72 1.80 -12.55
C ALA A 70 -3.14 2.37 -12.65
N ALA A 71 -4.02 1.69 -13.39
CA ALA A 71 -5.44 1.99 -13.44
C ALA A 71 -6.07 1.97 -12.03
N TRP A 72 -5.74 0.95 -11.23
CA TRP A 72 -6.27 0.82 -9.89
C TRP A 72 -5.80 1.94 -8.95
N ALA A 73 -4.52 2.29 -8.94
CA ALA A 73 -4.01 3.40 -8.15
C ALA A 73 -4.63 4.73 -8.58
N ALA A 74 -4.85 4.93 -9.88
CA ALA A 74 -5.54 6.11 -10.39
C ALA A 74 -7.00 6.15 -9.90
N ASP A 75 -7.72 5.02 -9.89
CA ASP A 75 -9.08 4.95 -9.33
C ASP A 75 -9.11 5.30 -7.84
N LEU A 76 -8.11 4.88 -7.05
CA LEU A 76 -7.98 5.26 -5.64
C LEU A 76 -7.71 6.77 -5.49
N PHE A 77 -6.84 7.33 -6.33
CA PHE A 77 -6.58 8.76 -6.36
C PHE A 77 -7.79 9.58 -6.83
N ASP A 78 -8.63 9.05 -7.70
CA ASP A 78 -9.86 9.70 -8.13
C ASP A 78 -10.97 9.60 -7.07
N ALA A 79 -10.97 8.54 -6.26
CA ALA A 79 -11.94 8.32 -5.18
C ALA A 79 -11.63 9.06 -3.88
N THR A 80 -10.48 9.74 -3.77
CA THR A 80 -10.10 10.50 -2.58
C THR A 80 -10.40 11.99 -2.74
N ASP A 81 -10.91 12.60 -1.67
CA ASP A 81 -11.11 14.05 -1.57
C ASP A 81 -9.81 14.78 -1.15
N ALA A 82 -8.75 14.03 -0.81
CA ALA A 82 -7.49 14.60 -0.38
C ALA A 82 -6.81 15.37 -1.52
N PRO A 83 -6.37 16.62 -1.28
CA PRO A 83 -5.68 17.39 -2.31
C PRO A 83 -4.28 16.86 -2.60
N SER A 84 -3.62 16.18 -1.65
CA SER A 84 -2.29 15.60 -1.84
C SER A 84 -2.38 14.10 -2.16
N LYS A 85 -1.82 13.70 -3.30
CA LYS A 85 -1.90 12.33 -3.84
C LYS A 85 -0.50 11.90 -4.23
N VAL A 86 0.16 11.14 -3.36
CA VAL A 86 1.58 10.83 -3.47
C VAL A 86 1.77 9.37 -3.85
N LEU A 87 2.48 9.13 -4.94
CA LEU A 87 2.91 7.80 -5.36
C LEU A 87 4.43 7.67 -5.16
N VAL A 88 4.88 6.64 -4.47
CA VAL A 88 6.30 6.30 -4.34
C VAL A 88 6.52 4.92 -4.96
N LEU A 89 7.40 4.86 -5.96
CA LEU A 89 7.77 3.64 -6.67
C LEU A 89 9.23 3.28 -6.43
N ARG A 90 9.56 2.03 -6.72
CA ARG A 90 10.94 1.57 -6.92
C ARG A 90 11.20 1.52 -8.43
N GLY A 91 11.59 2.65 -9.03
CA GLY A 91 11.66 2.84 -10.48
C GLY A 91 10.38 3.47 -11.01
N ALA A 92 10.41 4.78 -11.28
CA ALA A 92 9.27 5.52 -11.86
C ALA A 92 9.05 5.24 -13.35
N ASP A 93 10.05 4.68 -14.03
CA ASP A 93 10.00 4.22 -15.42
C ASP A 93 8.95 3.11 -15.65
N GLN A 94 8.57 2.39 -14.58
CA GLN A 94 7.45 1.44 -14.61
C GLN A 94 6.15 2.08 -15.13
N LEU A 95 5.90 3.37 -14.86
CA LEU A 95 4.71 4.05 -15.36
C LEU A 95 4.72 4.20 -16.88
N THR A 96 5.90 4.42 -17.48
CA THR A 96 6.04 4.45 -18.95
C THR A 96 5.67 3.08 -19.55
N VAL A 97 6.09 1.99 -18.91
CA VAL A 97 5.75 0.62 -19.34
C VAL A 97 4.24 0.35 -19.25
N CYS A 98 3.54 1.03 -18.34
CA CYS A 98 2.09 0.93 -18.18
C CYS A 98 1.27 1.64 -19.27
N GLY A 99 1.91 2.39 -20.18
CA GLY A 99 1.24 3.08 -21.28
C GLY A 99 0.19 4.09 -20.81
N ALA A 100 -0.98 4.11 -21.45
CA ALA A 100 -2.06 5.07 -21.15
C ALA A 100 -2.52 5.05 -19.68
N GLU A 101 -2.47 3.91 -19.01
CA GLU A 101 -2.82 3.80 -17.59
C GLU A 101 -1.75 4.41 -16.68
N GLY A 102 -0.48 4.29 -17.09
CA GLY A 102 0.62 4.99 -16.43
C GLY A 102 0.50 6.51 -16.56
N GLU A 103 0.19 7.01 -17.76
CA GLU A 103 -0.07 8.44 -18.01
C GLU A 103 -1.28 8.95 -17.22
N ARG A 104 -2.35 8.15 -17.12
CA ARG A 104 -3.51 8.48 -16.29
C ARG A 104 -3.11 8.58 -14.82
N LEU A 105 -2.36 7.60 -14.30
CA LEU A 105 -1.91 7.62 -12.92
C LEU A 105 -1.01 8.83 -12.63
N GLN A 106 -0.07 9.16 -13.52
CA GLN A 106 0.77 10.35 -13.38
C GLN A 106 -0.05 11.64 -13.30
N ARG A 107 -1.12 11.77 -14.09
CA ARG A 107 -2.04 12.93 -14.02
C ARG A 107 -2.90 12.96 -12.75
N SER A 108 -3.21 11.79 -12.19
CA SER A 108 -4.06 11.66 -11.00
C SER A 108 -3.27 11.92 -9.72
N ALA A 109 -1.97 11.62 -9.72
CA ALA A 109 -1.07 11.92 -8.62
C ALA A 109 -0.64 13.40 -8.63
N THR A 110 -0.49 13.99 -7.45
CA THR A 110 0.15 15.31 -7.31
C THR A 110 1.67 15.21 -7.29
N ASN A 111 2.20 14.12 -6.74
CA ASN A 111 3.63 13.83 -6.73
C ASN A 111 3.88 12.35 -7.04
N VAL A 112 4.90 12.10 -7.85
CA VAL A 112 5.43 10.76 -8.12
C VAL A 112 6.91 10.76 -7.78
N HIS A 113 7.32 9.90 -6.86
CA HIS A 113 8.70 9.78 -6.40
C HIS A 113 9.29 8.42 -6.76
N ASP A 114 10.57 8.42 -7.08
CA ASP A 114 11.36 7.23 -7.37
C ASP A 114 12.36 6.96 -6.24
N TYR A 115 12.09 5.96 -5.41
CA TYR A 115 13.00 5.50 -4.37
C TYR A 115 13.87 4.34 -4.89
N ALA A 116 14.75 4.67 -5.82
CA ALA A 116 15.87 3.84 -6.27
C ALA A 116 17.13 4.72 -6.24
N LEU A 117 17.53 5.13 -5.03
CA LEU A 117 18.55 6.15 -4.84
C LEU A 117 19.93 5.54 -5.01
N ALA A 118 20.66 5.98 -6.04
CA ALA A 118 22.03 5.56 -6.26
C ALA A 118 22.96 6.21 -5.22
N GLY A 119 23.88 5.43 -4.68
CA GLY A 119 24.89 5.91 -3.74
C GLY A 119 26.24 5.22 -3.95
N VAL A 120 27.26 5.72 -3.26
CA VAL A 120 28.61 5.15 -3.25
C VAL A 120 29.05 4.94 -1.82
N LEU A 121 29.40 3.70 -1.48
CA LEU A 121 29.94 3.35 -0.17
C LEU A 121 31.36 3.94 0.02
N PRO A 122 31.85 4.09 1.27
CA PRO A 122 33.20 4.63 1.51
C PRO A 122 34.33 3.86 0.83
N ASN A 123 34.11 2.58 0.48
CA ASN A 123 35.06 1.74 -0.26
C ASN A 123 35.00 1.93 -1.80
N GLY A 124 34.20 2.89 -2.29
CA GLY A 124 34.03 3.17 -3.71
C GLY A 124 33.00 2.28 -4.43
N GLN A 125 32.35 1.33 -3.74
CA GLN A 125 31.34 0.46 -4.34
C GLN A 125 30.00 1.19 -4.51
N SER A 126 29.44 1.16 -5.71
CA SER A 126 28.08 1.65 -5.96
C SER A 126 27.03 0.76 -5.29
N TYR A 127 25.98 1.37 -4.76
CA TYR A 127 24.80 0.69 -4.24
C TYR A 127 23.51 1.42 -4.66
N VAL A 128 22.38 0.75 -4.48
CA VAL A 128 21.05 1.34 -4.66
C VAL A 128 20.28 1.17 -3.35
N GLU A 129 19.93 2.29 -2.72
CA GLU A 129 18.99 2.33 -1.63
C GLU A 129 17.57 2.17 -2.19
N THR A 130 16.80 1.24 -1.64
CA THR A 130 15.49 0.86 -2.18
C THR A 130 14.58 0.31 -1.09
N PHE A 131 13.27 0.30 -1.33
CA PHE A 131 12.29 -0.36 -0.47
C PHE A 131 11.68 -1.60 -1.13
N HIS A 132 11.00 -2.42 -0.32
CA HIS A 132 10.07 -3.45 -0.79
C HIS A 132 8.73 -3.42 -0.02
N ALA A 133 8.52 -2.39 0.79
CA ALA A 133 7.30 -2.14 1.53
C ALA A 133 6.11 -1.92 0.59
N LYS A 134 4.92 -2.36 1.00
CA LYS A 134 3.66 -1.97 0.36
C LYS A 134 2.79 -1.31 1.41
N VAL A 135 2.53 -0.02 1.21
CA VAL A 135 1.81 0.81 2.15
C VAL A 135 0.81 1.66 1.40
N VAL A 136 -0.40 1.73 1.92
CA VAL A 136 -1.37 2.78 1.55
C VAL A 136 -1.68 3.53 2.84
N LEU A 137 -1.37 4.82 2.89
CA LEU A 137 -1.54 5.64 4.07
C LEU A 137 -2.52 6.77 3.77
N ALA A 138 -3.60 6.82 4.55
CA ALA A 138 -4.58 7.90 4.55
C ALA A 138 -4.28 8.84 5.71
N ASP A 139 -3.77 10.02 5.37
CA ASP A 139 -3.32 11.06 6.28
C ASP A 139 -2.27 10.50 7.25
N GLY A 140 -2.44 10.67 8.56
CA GLY A 140 -1.70 9.96 9.61
C GLY A 140 -2.60 9.04 10.43
N ALA A 141 -3.79 8.69 9.93
CA ALA A 141 -4.90 8.18 10.76
C ALA A 141 -5.35 6.75 10.40
N ALA A 142 -5.10 6.29 9.18
CA ALA A 142 -5.39 4.93 8.75
C ALA A 142 -4.34 4.44 7.73
N ALA A 143 -3.94 3.18 7.82
CA ALA A 143 -2.96 2.63 6.90
C ALA A 143 -3.22 1.15 6.57
N TYR A 144 -2.90 0.74 5.36
CA TYR A 144 -2.63 -0.64 5.02
C TYR A 144 -1.13 -0.89 5.02
N VAL A 145 -0.70 -1.98 5.64
CA VAL A 145 0.66 -2.53 5.51
C VAL A 145 0.55 -4.03 5.25
N GLY A 146 1.18 -4.51 4.18
CA GLY A 146 1.08 -5.93 3.81
C GLY A 146 1.88 -6.32 2.57
N SER A 147 1.45 -7.39 1.93
CA SER A 147 2.14 -8.02 0.79
C SER A 147 1.62 -7.57 -0.58
N ALA A 148 0.42 -6.99 -0.67
CA ALA A 148 -0.20 -6.65 -1.95
C ALA A 148 0.54 -5.50 -2.65
N ASN A 149 1.08 -5.79 -3.84
CA ASN A 149 1.57 -4.76 -4.76
C ASN A 149 0.41 -4.22 -5.62
N PHE A 150 0.66 -3.15 -6.37
CA PHE A 150 -0.26 -2.69 -7.42
C PHE A 150 -0.05 -3.50 -8.70
N LEU A 151 -0.36 -4.79 -8.65
CA LEU A 151 -0.31 -5.69 -9.80
C LEU A 151 -1.67 -6.34 -10.00
N TYR A 152 -2.07 -6.61 -11.25
CA TYR A 152 -3.26 -7.40 -11.56
C TYR A 152 -3.29 -8.71 -10.75
N ARG A 153 -2.15 -9.38 -10.65
CA ARG A 153 -2.05 -10.63 -9.90
C ARG A 153 -2.20 -10.44 -8.39
N SER A 154 -1.62 -9.39 -7.80
CA SER A 154 -1.82 -9.10 -6.37
C SER A 154 -3.28 -8.70 -6.07
N ARG A 155 -3.96 -8.06 -7.02
CA ARG A 155 -5.34 -7.63 -6.87
C ARG A 155 -6.36 -8.77 -7.06
N GLU A 156 -6.10 -9.71 -7.97
CA GLU A 156 -7.11 -10.69 -8.40
C GLU A 156 -6.70 -12.16 -8.28
N LYS A 157 -5.42 -12.50 -8.11
CA LYS A 157 -4.94 -13.89 -8.28
C LYS A 157 -4.14 -14.46 -7.13
N ASN A 158 -3.24 -13.67 -6.57
CA ASN A 158 -2.32 -14.14 -5.54
C ASN A 158 -3.03 -14.13 -4.19
N LEU A 159 -2.60 -15.05 -3.32
CA LEU A 159 -2.87 -14.92 -1.90
C LEU A 159 -2.01 -13.76 -1.37
N GLU A 160 -2.64 -12.64 -1.07
CA GLU A 160 -2.00 -11.49 -0.43
C GLU A 160 -2.56 -11.33 0.98
N CYS A 161 -1.77 -10.83 1.91
CA CYS A 161 -2.23 -10.53 3.27
C CYS A 161 -1.63 -9.24 3.82
N GLY A 162 -2.31 -8.66 4.80
CA GLY A 162 -1.84 -7.47 5.49
C GLY A 162 -2.79 -7.06 6.61
N PHE A 163 -2.58 -5.86 7.12
CA PHE A 163 -3.46 -5.26 8.11
C PHE A 163 -3.91 -3.88 7.66
N LEU A 164 -5.21 -3.64 7.78
CA LEU A 164 -5.78 -2.30 7.82
C LEU A 164 -5.75 -1.82 9.27
N MET A 165 -4.97 -0.80 9.55
CA MET A 165 -4.75 -0.21 10.86
C MET A 165 -5.43 1.16 10.95
N GLU A 166 -6.02 1.45 12.10
CA GLU A 166 -6.64 2.73 12.44
C GLU A 166 -6.27 3.13 13.87
N GLY A 167 -6.25 4.45 14.13
CA GLY A 167 -5.92 5.00 15.45
C GLY A 167 -4.41 4.97 15.71
N ASP A 168 -4.03 4.85 16.99
CA ASP A 168 -2.64 5.05 17.42
C ASP A 168 -1.62 4.07 16.80
N ALA A 169 -2.09 2.91 16.31
CA ALA A 169 -1.24 1.94 15.61
C ALA A 169 -0.67 2.46 14.28
N VAL A 170 -1.23 3.54 13.74
CA VAL A 170 -0.78 4.13 12.46
C VAL A 170 0.43 5.04 12.64
N ALA A 171 0.64 5.60 13.83
CA ALA A 171 1.68 6.60 14.06
C ALA A 171 3.09 6.16 13.64
N PRO A 172 3.57 4.94 13.93
CA PRO A 172 4.87 4.48 13.46
C PRO A 172 4.95 4.37 11.93
N VAL A 173 3.85 3.99 11.27
CA VAL A 173 3.79 3.92 9.81
C VAL A 173 3.87 5.32 9.22
N ALA A 174 3.11 6.27 9.76
CA ALA A 174 3.16 7.66 9.33
C ALA A 174 4.56 8.26 9.48
N VAL A 175 5.24 8.02 10.62
CA VAL A 175 6.63 8.46 10.84
C VAL A 175 7.59 7.90 9.79
N LEU A 176 7.48 6.60 9.47
CA LEU A 176 8.29 5.99 8.43
C LEU A 176 8.03 6.62 7.05
N VAL A 177 6.76 6.84 6.71
CA VAL A 177 6.37 7.45 5.44
C VAL A 177 6.87 8.90 5.35
N GLU A 178 6.74 9.71 6.39
CA GLU A 178 7.29 11.08 6.39
C GLU A 178 8.81 11.09 6.25
N ALA A 179 9.51 10.21 6.98
CA ALA A 179 10.96 10.09 6.88
C ALA A 179 11.39 9.72 5.46
N LEU A 180 10.65 8.81 4.81
CA LEU A 180 10.89 8.45 3.41
C LEU A 180 10.60 9.63 2.48
N LEU A 181 9.52 10.38 2.68
CA LEU A 181 9.18 11.51 1.79
C LEU A 181 10.16 12.67 1.90
N ASN A 182 10.83 12.84 3.05
CA ASN A 182 11.84 13.89 3.26
C ASN A 182 13.19 13.65 2.54
N VAL A 183 13.34 12.54 1.81
CA VAL A 183 14.54 12.26 1.01
C VAL A 183 14.46 12.83 -0.41
N PHE A 184 13.30 13.34 -0.82
CA PHE A 184 13.02 13.93 -2.13
C PHE A 184 12.94 15.45 -2.06
#